data_AF-A0A2P2DE88-F1
#
_entry.id   AF-A0A2P2DE88-F1
#
_cell.length_a   1.000
_cell.length_b   1.000
_cell.length_c   1.000
_cell.angle_alpha   90.00
_cell.angle_beta   90.00
_cell.angle_gamma   90.00
#
_symmetry.space_group_name_H-M   'P 1'
#
loop_
_entity.id
_entity.type
_entity.pdbx_description
1 polymer ?
#
loop_
_entity_poly.entity_id
_entity_poly.type
_entity_poly.pdbx_seq_one_letter_code
_entity_poly.pdbx_strand_id
1 'polypeptide(L)'
;MKELSEAETKAILEKIRSEYREHGKLNPKAFDQTGFEQRYLQVLKLRGNISKFLTEEVTFLEQLKSKFQELAAKKEAAKAQTLNRIMDESIEKLAKYKKVDFHPLAKVETRYFYGAMLDFTEIELPVLIYIFKGTPEYTHLQDAVLQVERIGLTRRGLPSMKMQEFMKTLLDANGNAIVIEKASQNLLKDGCIALKNIIVAVQDLTAKNRINPDMIVQVNEKEYPNSFNAYNGKKFGESLNRITERCKQIIQDFRMNALMNIEG
;
A
#
# COMPACT_ATOMS: atom_id res chain seq x y z
N MET A 1 40.29 -47.57 5.51
CA MET A 1 39.55 -46.64 4.64
C MET A 1 39.82 -47.05 3.21
N LYS A 2 38.78 -47.19 2.38
CA LYS A 2 38.91 -47.54 0.97
C LYS A 2 39.43 -46.31 0.23
N GLU A 3 40.60 -46.41 -0.38
CA GLU A 3 41.11 -45.34 -1.25
C GLU A 3 40.19 -45.22 -2.46
N LEU A 4 39.83 -43.99 -2.81
CA LEU A 4 39.02 -43.73 -4.00
C LEU A 4 39.82 -44.16 -5.22
N SER A 5 39.16 -44.80 -6.19
CA SER A 5 39.76 -45.01 -7.49
C SER A 5 40.05 -43.67 -8.18
N GLU A 6 40.96 -43.69 -9.14
CA GLU A 6 41.33 -42.50 -9.93
C GLU A 6 40.10 -41.90 -10.65
N ALA A 7 39.19 -42.76 -11.12
CA ALA A 7 37.94 -42.36 -11.75
C ALA A 7 36.98 -41.66 -10.77
N GLU A 8 36.81 -42.19 -9.55
CA GLU A 8 35.97 -41.59 -8.51
C GLU A 8 36.53 -40.25 -8.03
N THR A 9 37.86 -40.17 -7.87
CA THR A 9 38.56 -38.93 -7.49
C THR A 9 38.30 -37.82 -8.51
N LYS A 10 38.40 -38.15 -9.80
CA LYS A 10 38.15 -37.19 -10.89
C LYS A 10 36.69 -36.74 -10.93
N ALA A 11 35.75 -37.66 -10.72
CA ALA A 11 34.32 -37.33 -10.71
C ALA A 11 33.93 -36.42 -9.52
N ILE A 12 34.45 -36.71 -8.32
CA ILE A 12 34.18 -35.90 -7.12
C ILE A 12 34.81 -34.51 -7.26
N LEU A 13 36.04 -34.43 -7.78
CA LEU A 13 36.72 -33.16 -8.02
C LEU A 13 35.94 -32.27 -8.99
N GLU A 14 35.43 -32.84 -10.09
CA GLU A 14 34.64 -32.07 -11.06
C GLU A 14 33.31 -31.62 -10.47
N LYS A 15 32.68 -32.45 -9.64
CA LYS A 15 31.48 -32.06 -8.88
C LYS A 15 31.77 -30.86 -7.98
N ILE A 16 32.82 -30.91 -7.15
CA ILE A 16 33.20 -29.80 -6.26
C ILE A 16 33.47 -28.52 -7.05
N ARG A 17 34.18 -28.60 -8.18
CA ARG A 17 34.46 -27.46 -9.07
C ARG A 17 33.19 -26.84 -9.64
N SER A 18 32.26 -27.68 -10.11
CA SER A 18 30.96 -27.22 -10.60
C SER A 18 30.20 -26.46 -9.52
N GLU A 19 30.20 -27.00 -8.30
CA GLU A 19 29.49 -26.42 -7.16
C GLU A 19 30.06 -25.05 -6.77
N TYR A 20 31.39 -24.94 -6.69
CA TYR A 20 32.05 -23.64 -6.48
C TYR A 20 31.76 -22.65 -7.61
N ARG A 21 31.72 -23.10 -8.86
CA ARG A 21 31.44 -22.24 -10.02
C ARG A 21 30.00 -21.74 -10.04
N GLU A 22 29.03 -22.60 -9.74
CA GLU A 22 27.61 -22.25 -9.75
C GLU A 22 27.26 -21.31 -8.59
N HIS A 23 27.66 -21.68 -7.37
CA HIS A 23 27.36 -20.88 -6.18
C HIS A 23 28.27 -19.65 -6.03
N GLY A 24 29.47 -19.68 -6.62
CA GLY A 24 30.37 -18.52 -6.72
C GLY A 24 29.78 -17.35 -7.48
N LYS A 25 28.85 -17.59 -8.43
CA LYS A 25 28.11 -16.51 -9.11
C LYS A 25 27.20 -15.72 -8.16
N LEU A 26 26.67 -16.38 -7.14
CA LEU A 26 25.77 -15.78 -6.15
C LEU A 26 26.55 -15.14 -5.00
N ASN A 27 27.64 -15.78 -4.57
CA ASN A 27 28.49 -15.25 -3.50
C ASN A 27 29.98 -15.65 -3.69
N PRO A 28 30.75 -14.86 -4.46
CA PRO A 28 32.13 -15.19 -4.82
C PRO A 28 33.07 -15.32 -3.62
N LYS A 29 32.78 -14.62 -2.51
CA LYS A 29 33.61 -14.65 -1.30
C LYS A 29 33.39 -15.91 -0.46
N ALA A 30 32.17 -16.46 -0.47
CA ALA A 30 31.84 -17.66 0.29
C ALA A 30 32.19 -18.93 -0.49
N PHE A 31 31.95 -18.94 -1.80
CA PHE A 31 32.27 -20.04 -2.70
C PHE A 31 33.50 -19.71 -3.53
N ASP A 32 34.65 -19.60 -2.86
CA ASP A 32 35.93 -19.27 -3.48
C ASP A 32 36.57 -20.49 -4.16
N GLN A 33 36.35 -20.59 -5.47
CA GLN A 33 36.93 -21.63 -6.31
C GLN A 33 38.46 -21.55 -6.35
N THR A 34 39.05 -20.35 -6.36
CA THR A 34 40.50 -20.17 -6.43
C THR A 34 41.17 -20.66 -5.15
N GLY A 35 40.58 -20.34 -3.99
CA GLY A 35 41.03 -20.86 -2.70
C GLY A 35 40.92 -22.38 -2.60
N PHE A 36 39.86 -22.99 -3.15
CA PHE A 36 39.75 -24.45 -3.24
C PHE A 36 40.89 -25.07 -4.05
N GLU A 37 41.16 -24.57 -5.27
CA GLU A 37 42.24 -25.12 -6.12
C GLU A 37 43.61 -25.00 -5.46
N GLN A 38 43.88 -23.90 -4.75
CA GLN A 38 45.12 -23.73 -3.99
C GLN A 38 45.29 -24.77 -2.88
N ARG A 39 44.23 -25.03 -2.10
CA ARG A 39 44.23 -26.09 -1.07
C ARG A 39 44.43 -27.47 -1.68
N TYR A 40 43.75 -27.75 -2.79
CA TYR A 40 43.88 -29.03 -3.51
C TYR A 40 45.31 -29.25 -4.02
N LEU A 41 45.91 -28.26 -4.67
CA LEU A 41 47.30 -28.31 -5.12
C LEU A 41 48.30 -28.50 -3.97
N GLN A 42 48.04 -27.91 -2.81
CA GLN A 42 48.88 -28.08 -1.63
C GLN A 42 48.84 -29.52 -1.11
N VAL A 43 47.66 -30.15 -1.05
CA VAL A 43 47.52 -31.57 -0.66
C VAL A 43 48.28 -32.48 -1.61
N LEU A 44 48.24 -32.21 -2.92
CA LEU A 44 49.02 -32.95 -3.91
C LEU A 44 50.53 -32.81 -3.70
N LYS A 45 51.02 -31.58 -3.49
CA LYS A 45 52.46 -31.30 -3.27
C LYS A 45 53.00 -31.98 -2.01
N LEU A 46 52.19 -32.01 -0.95
CA LEU A 46 52.56 -32.62 0.33
C LEU A 46 52.31 -34.13 0.38
N ARG A 47 51.86 -34.75 -0.73
CA ARG A 47 51.44 -36.17 -0.80
C ARG A 47 50.43 -36.53 0.30
N GLY A 48 49.52 -35.61 0.59
CA GLY A 48 48.45 -35.81 1.57
C GLY A 48 47.35 -36.75 1.06
N ASN A 49 46.45 -37.15 1.96
CA ASN A 49 45.34 -38.04 1.62
C ASN A 49 44.25 -37.29 0.83
N ILE A 50 44.23 -37.50 -0.49
CA ILE A 50 43.28 -36.85 -1.42
C ILE A 50 41.84 -37.26 -1.12
N SER A 51 41.58 -38.54 -0.87
CA SER A 51 40.22 -39.03 -0.63
C SER A 51 39.60 -38.42 0.62
N LYS A 52 40.40 -38.24 1.68
CA LYS A 52 39.98 -37.56 2.90
C LYS A 52 39.69 -36.08 2.63
N PHE A 53 40.59 -35.38 1.94
CA PHE A 53 40.39 -33.97 1.59
C PHE A 53 39.11 -33.74 0.77
N LEU A 54 38.88 -34.53 -0.28
CA LEU A 54 37.69 -34.37 -1.12
C LEU A 54 36.39 -34.67 -0.35
N THR A 55 36.39 -35.66 0.53
CA THR A 55 35.21 -35.99 1.35
C THR A 55 34.89 -34.88 2.36
N GLU A 56 35.92 -34.31 2.98
CA GLU A 56 35.79 -33.16 3.88
C GLU A 56 35.28 -31.92 3.13
N GLU A 57 35.75 -31.69 1.90
CA GLU A 57 35.32 -30.56 1.08
C GLU A 57 33.86 -30.70 0.61
N VAL A 58 33.41 -31.90 0.23
CA VAL A 58 31.99 -32.16 -0.06
C VAL A 58 31.13 -31.84 1.15
N THR A 59 31.54 -32.31 2.34
CA THR A 59 30.81 -32.07 3.59
C THR A 59 30.76 -30.57 3.92
N PHE A 60 31.88 -29.86 3.74
CA PHE A 60 31.96 -28.43 3.94
C PHE A 60 31.02 -27.66 2.98
N LEU A 61 31.02 -28.02 1.70
CA LEU A 61 30.14 -27.40 0.71
C LEU A 61 28.65 -27.62 1.03
N GLU A 62 28.27 -28.82 1.45
CA GLU A 62 26.89 -29.12 1.85
C GLU A 62 26.45 -28.27 3.05
N GLN A 63 27.30 -28.16 4.07
CA GLN A 63 27.02 -27.29 5.24
C GLN A 63 26.93 -25.81 4.84
N LEU A 64 27.83 -25.36 3.97
CA LEU A 64 27.84 -23.98 3.49
C LEU A 64 26.56 -23.65 2.72
N LYS A 65 26.13 -24.54 1.82
CA LYS A 65 24.87 -24.41 1.07
C LYS A 65 23.67 -24.34 2.01
N SER A 66 23.57 -25.26 2.96
CA SER A 66 22.48 -25.31 3.93
C SER A 66 22.38 -23.99 4.72
N LYS A 67 23.51 -23.46 5.19
CA LYS A 67 23.56 -22.17 5.91
C LYS A 67 23.08 -20.99 5.06
N PHE A 68 23.43 -20.95 3.77
CA PHE A 68 22.98 -19.90 2.86
C PHE A 68 21.49 -20.02 2.51
N GLN A 69 20.97 -21.24 2.35
CA GLN A 69 19.54 -21.49 2.16
C GLN A 69 18.73 -21.07 3.39
N GLU A 70 19.19 -21.39 4.60
CA GLU A 70 18.56 -20.93 5.84
C GLU A 70 18.57 -19.40 5.97
N LEU A 71 19.67 -18.74 5.63
CA LEU A 71 19.77 -17.28 5.65
C LEU A 71 18.83 -16.63 4.63
N ALA A 72 18.68 -17.21 3.45
CA ALA A 72 17.73 -16.74 2.44
C ALA A 72 16.28 -16.89 2.95
N ALA A 73 15.92 -18.08 3.46
CA ALA A 73 14.61 -18.35 4.03
C ALA A 73 14.29 -17.43 5.22
N LYS A 74 15.25 -17.19 6.13
CA LYS A 74 15.10 -16.24 7.25
C LYS A 74 14.87 -14.81 6.77
N LYS A 75 15.58 -14.36 5.72
CA LYS A 75 15.38 -13.03 5.14
C LYS A 75 14.00 -12.89 4.47
N GLU A 76 13.52 -13.92 3.79
CA GLU A 76 12.19 -13.91 3.19
C GLU A 76 11.08 -13.92 4.26
N ALA A 77 11.22 -14.77 5.29
CA ALA A 77 10.29 -14.82 6.42
C ALA A 77 10.23 -13.48 7.19
N ALA A 78 11.38 -12.83 7.42
CA ALA A 78 11.43 -11.52 8.07
C ALA A 78 10.74 -10.42 7.24
N LYS A 79 10.87 -10.46 5.90
CA LYS A 79 10.16 -9.56 5.00
C LYS A 79 8.64 -9.77 5.04
N ALA A 80 8.20 -11.03 5.04
CA ALA A 80 6.78 -11.37 5.13
C ALA A 80 6.17 -10.95 6.48
N GLN A 81 6.86 -11.17 7.60
CA GLN A 81 6.40 -10.72 8.93
C GLN A 81 6.28 -9.21 9.02
N THR A 82 7.27 -8.48 8.49
CA THR A 82 7.24 -7.01 8.46
C THR A 82 6.09 -6.50 7.59
N LEU A 83 5.84 -7.15 6.44
CA LEU A 83 4.74 -6.79 5.55
C LEU A 83 3.37 -7.00 6.20
N ASN A 84 3.17 -8.16 6.86
CA ASN A 84 1.93 -8.46 7.57
C ASN A 84 1.65 -7.45 8.69
N ARG A 85 2.67 -7.11 9.49
CA ARG A 85 2.54 -6.09 10.53
C ARG A 85 2.16 -4.71 9.98
N ILE A 86 2.78 -4.30 8.87
CA ILE A 86 2.45 -3.03 8.19
C ILE A 86 1.01 -3.04 7.66
N MET A 87 0.52 -4.20 7.19
CA MET A 87 -0.86 -4.38 6.73
C MET A 87 -1.84 -4.29 7.91
N ASP A 88 -1.57 -4.97 9.02
CA ASP A 88 -2.41 -4.95 10.21
C ASP A 88 -2.52 -3.54 10.79
N GLU A 89 -1.39 -2.83 10.92
CA GLU A 89 -1.36 -1.43 11.40
C GLU A 89 -2.12 -0.47 10.45
N SER A 90 -2.15 -0.73 9.13
CA SER A 90 -3.07 0.03 8.24
C SER A 90 -4.52 -0.29 8.52
N ILE A 91 -4.88 -1.57 8.62
CA ILE A 91 -6.27 -1.99 8.77
C ILE A 91 -6.86 -1.44 10.07
N GLU A 92 -6.08 -1.43 11.17
CA GLU A 92 -6.50 -0.81 12.43
C GLU A 92 -6.83 0.69 12.28
N LYS A 93 -6.01 1.44 11.54
CA LYS A 93 -6.30 2.87 11.25
C LYS A 93 -7.58 3.04 10.44
N LEU A 94 -7.87 2.10 9.55
CA LEU A 94 -9.07 2.14 8.71
C LEU A 94 -10.33 1.68 9.45
N ALA A 95 -10.20 0.91 10.53
CA ALA A 95 -11.33 0.34 11.26
C ALA A 95 -12.29 1.37 11.87
N LYS A 96 -11.84 2.62 12.06
CA LYS A 96 -12.69 3.75 12.49
C LYS A 96 -13.69 4.21 11.43
N TYR A 97 -13.46 3.87 10.17
CA TYR A 97 -14.39 4.17 9.08
C TYR A 97 -15.42 3.05 8.94
N LYS A 98 -16.62 3.40 8.47
CA LYS A 98 -17.65 2.41 8.14
C LYS A 98 -17.12 1.44 7.08
N LYS A 99 -17.20 0.13 7.35
CA LYS A 99 -16.94 -0.87 6.32
C LYS A 99 -18.20 -1.07 5.49
N VAL A 100 -18.11 -0.89 4.17
CA VAL A 100 -19.24 -1.10 3.26
C VAL A 100 -18.97 -2.30 2.37
N ASP A 101 -19.75 -3.37 2.53
CA ASP A 101 -19.66 -4.58 1.71
C ASP A 101 -20.54 -4.44 0.45
N PHE A 102 -19.99 -3.80 -0.59
CA PHE A 102 -20.71 -3.58 -1.86
C PHE A 102 -20.35 -4.58 -2.96
N HIS A 103 -19.23 -5.30 -2.86
CA HIS A 103 -18.81 -6.31 -3.84
C HIS A 103 -17.85 -7.36 -3.22
N PRO A 104 -17.99 -8.66 -3.55
CA PRO A 104 -17.15 -9.71 -2.97
C PRO A 104 -15.66 -9.57 -3.31
N LEU A 105 -15.33 -9.13 -4.53
CA LEU A 105 -13.95 -8.89 -4.98
C LEU A 105 -13.38 -7.54 -4.54
N ALA A 106 -14.16 -6.67 -3.88
CA ALA A 106 -13.63 -5.40 -3.40
C ALA A 106 -12.65 -5.63 -2.26
N LYS A 107 -11.49 -4.98 -2.33
CA LYS A 107 -10.47 -5.02 -1.28
C LYS A 107 -10.98 -4.37 0.00
N VAL A 108 -10.44 -4.82 1.13
CA VAL A 108 -10.78 -4.31 2.47
C VAL A 108 -10.59 -2.79 2.55
N GLU A 109 -9.45 -2.29 2.09
CA GLU A 109 -9.15 -0.85 2.05
C GLU A 109 -10.21 -0.06 1.25
N THR A 110 -10.60 -0.54 0.07
CA THR A 110 -11.62 0.10 -0.76
C THR A 110 -13.00 0.11 -0.11
N ARG A 111 -13.33 -0.92 0.68
CA ARG A 111 -14.60 -0.98 1.43
C ARG A 111 -14.66 0.07 2.54
N TYR A 112 -13.55 0.28 3.24
CA TYR A 112 -13.43 1.36 4.23
C TYR A 112 -13.39 2.74 3.58
N PHE A 113 -12.67 2.87 2.45
CA PHE A 113 -12.60 4.13 1.71
C PHE A 113 -13.99 4.57 1.23
N TYR A 114 -14.76 3.63 0.68
CA TYR A 114 -16.11 3.95 0.24
C TYR A 114 -16.99 4.40 1.42
N GLY A 115 -16.91 3.74 2.57
CA GLY A 115 -17.60 4.19 3.77
C GLY A 115 -17.16 5.58 4.24
N ALA A 116 -15.86 5.88 4.23
CA ALA A 116 -15.36 7.22 4.54
C ALA A 116 -15.95 8.30 3.62
N MET A 117 -16.09 8.00 2.32
CA MET A 117 -16.70 8.90 1.35
C MET A 117 -18.21 9.05 1.52
N LEU A 118 -18.92 7.98 1.91
CA LEU A 118 -20.34 8.05 2.29
C LEU A 118 -20.53 8.99 3.49
N ASP A 119 -19.77 8.75 4.56
CA ASP A 119 -19.85 9.54 5.78
C ASP A 119 -19.51 11.02 5.47
N PHE A 120 -18.47 11.27 4.66
CA PHE A 120 -18.11 12.62 4.25
C PHE A 120 -19.22 13.32 3.46
N THR A 121 -19.87 12.59 2.57
CA THR A 121 -20.97 13.11 1.73
C THR A 121 -22.23 13.38 2.56
N GLU A 122 -22.44 12.61 3.62
CA GLU A 122 -23.60 12.74 4.50
C GLU A 122 -23.44 13.82 5.56
N ILE A 123 -22.22 14.06 6.05
CA ILE A 123 -21.95 14.93 7.20
C ILE A 123 -21.34 16.26 6.74
N GLU A 124 -20.21 16.25 6.05
CA GLU A 124 -19.44 17.45 5.70
C GLU A 124 -19.92 18.15 4.42
N LEU A 125 -20.28 17.38 3.39
CA LEU A 125 -20.62 17.94 2.08
C LEU A 125 -21.83 18.89 2.10
N PRO A 126 -22.94 18.62 2.82
CA PRO A 126 -24.08 19.54 2.87
C PRO A 126 -23.70 20.90 3.47
N VAL A 127 -22.75 20.92 4.41
CA VAL A 127 -22.24 22.13 5.04
C VAL A 127 -21.37 22.92 4.06
N LEU A 128 -20.49 22.27 3.31
CA LEU A 128 -19.74 22.91 2.23
C LEU A 128 -20.68 23.55 1.21
N ILE A 129 -21.68 22.81 0.76
CA ILE A 129 -22.67 23.32 -0.19
C ILE A 129 -23.43 24.49 0.43
N TYR A 130 -23.86 24.42 1.69
CA TYR A 130 -24.54 25.53 2.35
C TYR A 130 -23.71 26.82 2.38
N ILE A 131 -22.42 26.72 2.72
CA ILE A 131 -21.54 27.89 2.87
C ILE A 131 -21.30 28.61 1.53
N PHE A 132 -21.16 27.85 0.44
CA PHE A 132 -20.71 28.40 -0.84
C PHE A 132 -21.80 28.48 -1.93
N LYS A 133 -22.87 27.68 -1.85
CA LYS A 133 -23.87 27.63 -2.92
C LYS A 133 -24.55 28.98 -3.10
N GLY A 134 -24.58 29.45 -4.34
CA GLY A 134 -25.12 30.75 -4.69
C GLY A 134 -24.11 31.90 -4.59
N THR A 135 -22.86 31.61 -4.22
CA THR A 135 -21.75 32.57 -4.27
C THR A 135 -20.83 32.29 -5.45
N PRO A 136 -20.10 33.31 -5.98
CA PRO A 136 -19.10 33.10 -7.03
C PRO A 136 -18.02 32.10 -6.63
N GLU A 137 -17.69 32.03 -5.34
CA GLU A 137 -16.66 31.16 -4.78
C GLU A 137 -16.95 29.67 -4.98
N TYR A 138 -18.22 29.27 -5.12
CA TYR A 138 -18.59 27.87 -5.37
C TYR A 138 -17.95 27.29 -6.64
N THR A 139 -17.65 28.13 -7.63
CA THR A 139 -17.00 27.69 -8.87
C THR A 139 -15.63 27.05 -8.63
N HIS A 140 -14.92 27.43 -7.56
CA HIS A 140 -13.64 26.82 -7.17
C HIS A 140 -13.81 25.43 -6.55
N LEU A 141 -15.01 25.10 -6.07
CA LEU A 141 -15.33 23.84 -5.39
C LEU A 141 -16.16 22.89 -6.25
N GLN A 142 -16.83 23.41 -7.29
CA GLN A 142 -17.86 22.70 -8.05
C GLN A 142 -17.40 21.34 -8.58
N ASP A 143 -16.21 21.28 -9.20
CA ASP A 143 -15.67 20.03 -9.74
C ASP A 143 -15.35 19.02 -8.65
N ALA A 144 -14.77 19.49 -7.54
CA ALA A 144 -14.41 18.64 -6.41
C ALA A 144 -15.67 18.10 -5.70
N VAL A 145 -16.67 18.94 -5.49
CA VAL A 145 -17.99 18.56 -4.96
C VAL A 145 -18.62 17.48 -5.85
N LEU A 146 -18.64 17.69 -7.16
CA LEU A 146 -19.21 16.73 -8.10
C LEU A 146 -18.47 15.38 -8.06
N GLN A 147 -17.15 15.39 -7.91
CA GLN A 147 -16.37 14.15 -7.77
C GLN A 147 -16.69 13.41 -6.46
N VAL A 148 -16.82 14.12 -5.34
CA VAL A 148 -17.25 13.54 -4.06
C VAL A 148 -18.65 12.95 -4.20
N GLU A 149 -19.62 13.69 -4.75
CA GLU A 149 -20.99 13.19 -4.96
C GLU A 149 -21.01 11.95 -5.84
N ARG A 150 -20.23 11.94 -6.92
CA ARG A 150 -20.12 10.79 -7.83
C ARG A 150 -19.61 9.54 -7.13
N ILE A 151 -18.91 9.65 -5.99
CA ILE A 151 -18.46 8.50 -5.21
C ILE A 151 -19.45 8.23 -4.07
N GLY A 152 -19.63 9.19 -3.15
CA GLY A 152 -20.30 8.99 -1.87
C GLY A 152 -21.80 9.29 -1.83
N LEU A 153 -22.40 9.88 -2.87
CA LEU A 153 -23.84 10.16 -2.84
C LEU A 153 -24.65 8.92 -3.21
N THR A 154 -25.46 8.44 -2.27
CA THR A 154 -26.46 7.40 -2.57
C THR A 154 -27.81 8.04 -2.88
N ARG A 155 -28.50 7.53 -3.91
CA ARG A 155 -29.82 8.02 -4.29
C ARG A 155 -30.82 6.88 -4.18
N ARG A 156 -31.81 7.01 -3.29
CA ARG A 156 -32.82 5.96 -3.02
C ARG A 156 -32.19 4.61 -2.63
N GLY A 157 -31.08 4.66 -1.88
CA GLY A 157 -30.33 3.46 -1.48
C GLY A 157 -29.46 2.83 -2.58
N LEU A 158 -29.44 3.40 -3.79
CA LEU A 158 -28.58 2.93 -4.87
C LEU A 158 -27.22 3.64 -4.83
N PRO A 159 -26.11 2.91 -5.09
CA PRO A 159 -24.81 3.52 -5.28
C PRO A 159 -24.81 4.52 -6.44
N SER A 160 -23.91 5.49 -6.33
CA SER A 160 -23.62 6.47 -7.38
C SER A 160 -23.15 5.83 -8.69
N MET A 161 -23.25 6.57 -9.80
CA MET A 161 -22.85 6.07 -11.13
C MET A 161 -21.39 5.58 -11.16
N LYS A 162 -20.45 6.31 -10.56
CA LYS A 162 -19.04 5.89 -10.49
C LYS A 162 -18.88 4.59 -9.72
N MET A 163 -19.63 4.41 -8.64
CA MET A 163 -19.59 3.16 -7.87
C MET A 163 -20.20 1.99 -8.64
N GLN A 164 -21.25 2.23 -9.43
CA GLN A 164 -21.80 1.22 -10.33
C GLN A 164 -20.80 0.82 -11.43
N GLU A 165 -20.12 1.79 -12.04
CA GLU A 165 -19.04 1.55 -13.00
C GLU A 165 -17.86 0.78 -12.38
N PHE A 166 -17.49 1.14 -11.15
CA PHE A 166 -16.46 0.44 -10.39
C PHE A 166 -16.86 -1.00 -10.09
N MET A 167 -18.09 -1.23 -9.61
CA MET A 167 -18.62 -2.58 -9.39
C MET A 167 -18.63 -3.41 -10.66
N LYS A 168 -19.04 -2.83 -11.79
CA LYS A 168 -18.96 -3.48 -13.10
C LYS A 168 -17.53 -3.85 -13.47
N THR A 169 -16.58 -2.94 -13.25
CA THR A 169 -15.15 -3.20 -13.50
C THR A 169 -14.64 -4.39 -12.67
N LEU A 170 -15.07 -4.50 -11.41
CA LEU A 170 -14.72 -5.64 -10.55
C LEU A 170 -15.33 -6.96 -11.05
N LEU A 171 -16.57 -6.93 -11.54
CA LEU A 171 -17.22 -8.09 -12.16
C LEU A 171 -16.48 -8.52 -13.43
N ASP A 172 -16.21 -7.58 -14.34
CA ASP A 172 -15.54 -7.82 -15.62
C ASP A 172 -14.08 -8.30 -15.43
N ALA A 173 -13.43 -7.89 -14.34
CA ALA A 173 -12.09 -8.36 -14.00
C ALA A 173 -12.05 -9.87 -13.71
N ASN A 174 -13.17 -10.49 -13.32
CA ASN A 174 -13.32 -11.93 -13.10
C ASN A 174 -12.16 -12.55 -12.29
N GLY A 175 -11.76 -11.91 -11.19
CA GLY A 175 -10.66 -12.38 -10.33
C GLY A 175 -9.25 -11.99 -10.78
N ASN A 176 -9.09 -11.24 -11.88
CA ASN A 176 -7.79 -10.69 -12.28
C ASN A 176 -7.28 -9.66 -11.25
N ALA A 177 -6.34 -10.08 -10.43
CA ALA A 177 -5.80 -9.28 -9.33
C ALA A 177 -5.19 -7.94 -9.78
N ILE A 178 -4.57 -7.88 -10.96
CA ILE A 178 -3.93 -6.66 -11.49
C ILE A 178 -5.00 -5.62 -11.86
N VAL A 179 -6.07 -6.06 -12.53
CA VAL A 179 -7.19 -5.17 -12.89
C VAL A 179 -7.91 -4.67 -11.65
N ILE A 180 -8.15 -5.56 -10.68
CA ILE A 180 -8.80 -5.21 -9.40
C ILE A 180 -7.97 -4.20 -8.61
N GLU A 181 -6.65 -4.40 -8.51
CA GLU A 181 -5.74 -3.45 -7.89
C GLU A 181 -5.83 -2.09 -8.58
N LYS A 182 -5.65 -2.06 -9.90
CA LYS A 182 -5.64 -0.81 -10.67
C LYS A 182 -6.95 -0.05 -10.52
N ALA A 183 -8.09 -0.74 -10.60
CA ALA A 183 -9.39 -0.15 -10.40
C ALA A 183 -9.54 0.42 -8.97
N SER A 184 -9.11 -0.33 -7.96
CA SER A 184 -9.17 0.09 -6.55
C SER A 184 -8.33 1.35 -6.32
N GLN A 185 -7.08 1.36 -6.81
CA GLN A 185 -6.18 2.51 -6.70
C GLN A 185 -6.73 3.74 -7.42
N ASN A 186 -7.34 3.56 -8.59
CA ASN A 186 -7.97 4.67 -9.30
C ASN A 186 -9.13 5.28 -8.51
N LEU A 187 -9.99 4.46 -7.89
CA LEU A 187 -11.09 4.97 -7.06
C LEU A 187 -10.58 5.76 -5.85
N LEU A 188 -9.57 5.22 -5.14
CA LEU A 188 -8.93 5.90 -4.01
C LEU A 188 -8.33 7.24 -4.46
N LYS A 189 -7.60 7.23 -5.58
CA LYS A 189 -6.96 8.43 -6.14
C LYS A 189 -7.99 9.49 -6.53
N ASP A 190 -9.06 9.12 -7.23
CA ASP A 190 -10.11 10.05 -7.65
C ASP A 190 -10.74 10.75 -6.44
N GLY A 191 -11.08 9.99 -5.38
CA GLY A 191 -11.66 10.57 -4.17
C GLY A 191 -10.67 11.43 -3.39
N CYS A 192 -9.42 11.01 -3.23
CA CYS A 192 -8.40 11.81 -2.54
C CYS A 192 -8.02 13.09 -3.30
N ILE A 193 -8.03 13.08 -4.64
CA ILE A 193 -7.87 14.30 -5.45
C ILE A 193 -9.02 15.27 -5.16
N ALA A 194 -10.26 14.78 -5.13
CA ALA A 194 -11.41 15.63 -4.83
C ALA A 194 -11.30 16.27 -3.44
N LEU A 195 -10.96 15.48 -2.41
CA LEU A 195 -10.75 15.96 -1.04
C LEU A 195 -9.59 16.98 -0.96
N LYS A 196 -8.49 16.75 -1.69
CA LYS A 196 -7.38 17.72 -1.78
C LYS A 196 -7.83 19.03 -2.42
N ASN A 197 -8.60 18.98 -3.50
CA ASN A 197 -9.08 20.17 -4.17
C ASN A 197 -10.03 20.98 -3.27
N ILE A 198 -10.83 20.31 -2.43
CA ILE A 198 -11.61 20.98 -1.39
C ILE A 198 -10.70 21.71 -0.40
N ILE A 199 -9.66 21.05 0.13
CA ILE A 199 -8.69 21.67 1.05
C ILE A 199 -8.10 22.94 0.44
N VAL A 200 -7.56 22.83 -0.77
CA VAL A 200 -6.89 23.94 -1.46
C VAL A 200 -7.86 25.09 -1.71
N ALA A 201 -9.07 24.80 -2.22
CA ALA A 201 -10.07 25.83 -2.47
C ALA A 201 -10.50 26.55 -1.18
N VAL A 202 -10.78 25.81 -0.10
CA VAL A 202 -11.18 26.40 1.19
C VAL A 202 -10.06 27.26 1.77
N GLN A 203 -8.81 26.78 1.73
CA GLN A 203 -7.64 27.53 2.21
C GLN A 203 -7.42 28.82 1.40
N ASP A 204 -7.47 28.73 0.07
CA ASP A 204 -7.32 29.88 -0.82
C ASP A 204 -8.40 30.94 -0.58
N LEU A 205 -9.66 30.53 -0.45
CA LEU A 205 -10.79 31.42 -0.24
C LEU A 205 -10.72 32.08 1.15
N THR A 206 -10.30 31.34 2.16
CA THR A 206 -10.09 31.86 3.52
C THR A 206 -8.93 32.86 3.54
N ALA A 207 -7.80 32.53 2.93
CA ALA A 207 -6.62 33.42 2.86
C ALA A 207 -6.90 34.72 2.11
N LYS A 208 -7.78 34.68 1.09
CA LYS A 208 -8.23 35.85 0.33
C LYS A 208 -9.37 36.62 0.99
N ASN A 209 -9.78 36.26 2.22
CA ASN A 209 -10.92 36.85 2.94
C ASN A 209 -12.22 36.85 2.12
N ARG A 210 -12.44 35.81 1.30
CA ARG A 210 -13.65 35.66 0.47
C ARG A 210 -14.84 35.05 1.22
N ILE A 211 -14.64 34.70 2.49
CA ILE A 211 -15.62 34.05 3.34
C ILE A 211 -15.70 34.85 4.64
N ASN A 212 -16.90 35.17 5.11
CA ASN A 212 -17.09 35.73 6.43
C ASN A 212 -17.06 34.59 7.47
N PRO A 213 -16.01 34.49 8.33
CA PRO A 213 -15.86 33.37 9.24
C PRO A 213 -16.88 33.35 10.38
N ASP A 214 -17.52 34.49 10.68
CA ASP A 214 -18.45 34.64 11.81
C ASP A 214 -19.90 34.30 11.47
N MET A 215 -20.20 34.08 10.18
CA MET A 215 -21.52 33.57 9.77
C MET A 215 -21.78 32.18 10.36
N ILE A 216 -23.06 31.88 10.60
CA ILE A 216 -23.50 30.67 11.28
C ILE A 216 -24.05 29.66 10.27
N VAL A 217 -23.63 28.41 10.40
CA VAL A 217 -24.15 27.29 9.61
C VAL A 217 -25.59 26.96 10.05
N GLN A 218 -26.51 26.94 9.09
CA GLN A 218 -27.90 26.53 9.28
C GLN A 218 -28.29 25.46 8.27
N VAL A 219 -28.10 24.20 8.64
CA VAL A 219 -28.49 23.05 7.80
C VAL A 219 -29.91 22.64 8.15
N ASN A 220 -30.67 22.09 7.20
CA ASN A 220 -32.00 21.55 7.47
C ASN A 220 -31.90 20.18 8.18
N GLU A 221 -32.44 20.09 9.41
CA GLU A 221 -32.45 18.85 10.20
C GLU A 221 -33.16 17.68 9.52
N LYS A 222 -34.26 17.93 8.81
CA LYS A 222 -35.04 16.88 8.13
C LYS A 222 -34.31 16.31 6.92
N GLU A 223 -33.57 17.15 6.20
CA GLU A 223 -32.86 16.73 4.99
C GLU A 223 -31.48 16.14 5.32
N TYR A 224 -30.77 16.72 6.29
CA TYR A 224 -29.40 16.33 6.66
C TYR A 224 -29.24 16.26 8.19
N PRO A 225 -29.84 15.26 8.86
CA PRO A 225 -29.82 15.16 10.31
C PRO A 225 -28.40 15.02 10.88
N ASN A 226 -27.52 14.28 10.20
CA ASN A 226 -26.15 14.07 10.65
C ASN A 226 -25.28 15.34 10.50
N SER A 227 -25.41 16.07 9.38
CA SER A 227 -24.80 17.40 9.24
C SER A 227 -25.33 18.39 10.27
N PHE A 228 -26.64 18.39 10.52
CA PHE A 228 -27.28 19.27 11.50
C PHE A 228 -26.68 19.06 12.89
N ASN A 229 -26.65 17.82 13.36
CA ASN A 229 -26.08 17.46 14.66
C ASN A 229 -24.59 17.83 14.79
N ALA A 230 -23.83 17.74 13.69
CA ALA A 230 -22.40 17.98 13.73
C ALA A 230 -22.01 19.46 13.58
N TYR A 231 -22.79 20.27 12.85
CA TYR A 231 -22.39 21.61 12.41
C TYR A 231 -23.40 22.74 12.65
N ASN A 232 -24.67 22.45 12.90
CA ASN A 232 -25.66 23.51 13.04
C ASN A 232 -25.34 24.45 14.21
N GLY A 233 -25.46 25.75 14.00
CA GLY A 233 -25.13 26.76 15.01
C GLY A 233 -23.63 27.08 15.14
N LYS A 234 -22.76 26.37 14.42
CA LYS A 234 -21.32 26.66 14.40
C LYS A 234 -20.97 27.77 13.42
N LYS A 235 -19.85 28.45 13.68
CA LYS A 235 -19.29 29.46 12.79
C LYS A 235 -18.74 28.83 11.49
N PHE A 236 -18.76 29.59 10.40
CA PHE A 236 -18.21 29.17 9.11
C PHE A 236 -16.72 28.84 9.23
N GLY A 237 -15.93 29.70 9.89
CA GLY A 237 -14.50 29.46 10.08
C GLY A 237 -14.19 28.15 10.81
N GLU A 238 -14.90 27.87 11.92
CA GLU A 238 -14.77 26.61 12.66
C GLU A 238 -15.15 25.41 11.80
N SER A 239 -16.28 25.53 11.07
CA SER A 239 -16.82 24.45 10.24
C SER A 239 -15.87 24.09 9.10
N LEU A 240 -15.35 25.09 8.40
CA LEU A 240 -14.40 24.91 7.30
C LEU A 240 -13.06 24.32 7.76
N ASN A 241 -12.55 24.73 8.92
CA ASN A 241 -11.37 24.12 9.52
C ASN A 241 -11.60 22.64 9.82
N ARG A 242 -12.74 22.30 10.44
CA ARG A 242 -13.09 20.90 10.75
C ARG A 242 -13.24 20.05 9.49
N ILE A 243 -13.89 20.57 8.45
CA ILE A 243 -14.02 19.90 7.16
C ILE A 243 -12.65 19.67 6.52
N THR A 244 -11.79 20.69 6.54
CA THR A 244 -10.42 20.61 6.00
C THR A 244 -9.59 19.55 6.72
N GLU A 245 -9.65 19.52 8.05
CA GLU A 245 -8.98 18.49 8.85
C GLU A 245 -9.54 17.10 8.58
N ARG A 246 -10.86 16.97 8.38
CA ARG A 246 -11.47 15.69 7.99
C ARG A 246 -10.95 15.21 6.64
N CYS A 247 -10.86 16.07 5.64
CA CYS A 247 -10.27 15.75 4.35
C CYS A 247 -8.82 15.25 4.52
N LYS A 248 -7.98 15.97 5.28
CA LYS A 248 -6.59 15.59 5.54
C LYS A 248 -6.47 14.22 6.20
N GLN A 249 -7.28 13.97 7.22
CA GLN A 249 -7.31 12.68 7.93
C GLN A 249 -7.61 11.52 6.99
N ILE A 250 -8.65 11.66 6.15
CA ILE A 250 -8.99 10.62 5.16
C ILE A 250 -7.80 10.39 4.22
N ILE A 251 -7.24 11.44 3.62
CA ILE A 251 -6.13 11.28 2.66
C ILE A 251 -4.90 10.63 3.32
N GLN A 252 -4.60 10.99 4.57
CA GLN A 252 -3.49 10.43 5.33
C GLN A 252 -3.70 8.95 5.68
N ASP A 253 -4.90 8.58 6.16
CA ASP A 253 -5.20 7.22 6.59
C ASP A 253 -5.16 6.23 5.43
N PHE A 254 -5.62 6.63 4.25
CA PHE A 254 -5.54 5.84 3.02
C PHE A 254 -4.19 6.00 2.29
N ARG A 255 -3.16 6.53 2.98
CA ARG A 255 -1.75 6.61 2.54
C ARG A 255 -1.53 7.30 1.18
N MET A 256 -2.43 8.19 0.77
CA MET A 256 -2.35 8.86 -0.52
C MET A 256 -1.44 10.10 -0.51
N ASN A 257 -0.96 10.55 0.65
CA ASN A 257 -0.07 11.72 0.76
C ASN A 257 1.20 11.59 -0.11
N ALA A 258 1.85 10.43 -0.11
CA ALA A 258 3.07 10.17 -0.88
C ALA A 258 2.83 10.18 -2.41
N LEU A 259 1.60 9.91 -2.85
CA LEU A 259 1.22 9.93 -4.27
C LEU A 259 0.69 11.30 -4.71
N MET A 260 0.38 12.18 -3.77
CA MET A 260 -0.38 13.41 -4.00
C MET A 260 0.43 14.69 -3.75
N ASN A 261 1.72 14.61 -3.40
CA ASN A 261 2.56 15.74 -3.00
C ASN A 261 1.81 16.68 -2.03
N ILE A 262 1.26 16.11 -0.96
CA ILE A 262 0.68 16.88 0.14
C ILE A 262 1.75 16.91 1.22
N GLU A 263 2.53 17.98 1.26
CA GLU A 263 3.37 18.28 2.42
C GLU A 263 2.44 18.57 3.62
N GLY A 264 2.80 18.02 4.77
CA GLY A 264 2.02 18.07 6.01
C GLY A 264 1.92 19.47 6.61
#